data_AF-A0A2V7UFI8-F1
#
_entry.id   AF-A0A2V7UFI8-F1
#
_cell.length_a   1.000
_cell.length_b   1.000
_cell.length_c   1.000
_cell.angle_alpha   90.00
_cell.angle_beta   90.00
_cell.angle_gamma   90.00
#
_symmetry.space_group_name_H-M   'P 1'
#
loop_
_entity.id
_entity.type
_entity.pdbx_description
1 polymer ?
#
loop_
_entity_poly.entity_id
_entity_poly.type
_entity_poly.pdbx_seq_one_letter_code
_entity_poly.pdbx_strand_id
1 'polypeptide(L)' 'MANKGRATFAKRQKEIARQERAREKAAKRVERKETKGKLDRSALPEDPDIAGIVPGPQPLPYDLLEEEEKKPPQ' A
#
# COMPACT_ATOMS: atom_id res chain seq x y z
N MET A 1 -4.65 36.13 -38.47
CA MET A 1 -5.20 35.20 -37.46
C MET A 1 -4.38 33.92 -37.49
N ALA A 2 -3.76 33.54 -36.37
CA ALA A 2 -2.86 32.38 -36.33
C ALA A 2 -3.66 31.07 -36.35
N ASN A 3 -3.36 30.18 -37.30
CA ASN A 3 -4.02 28.88 -37.47
C ASN A 3 -3.69 27.93 -36.30
N LYS A 4 -4.38 28.10 -35.17
CA LYS A 4 -4.34 27.23 -33.97
C LYS A 4 -5.21 25.97 -34.15
N GLY A 5 -5.33 25.44 -35.38
CA GLY A 5 -6.41 24.52 -35.74
C GLY A 5 -6.09 23.03 -35.71
N ARG A 6 -4.82 22.61 -35.79
CA ARG A 6 -4.46 21.19 -35.79
C ARG A 6 -3.20 20.95 -34.96
N ALA A 7 -3.33 20.13 -33.92
CA ALA A 7 -2.17 19.54 -33.27
C ALA A 7 -1.35 18.82 -34.35
N THR A 8 -0.03 19.08 -34.39
CA THR A 8 0.87 18.44 -35.34
C THR A 8 0.78 16.92 -35.19
N PHE A 9 1.04 16.16 -36.25
CA PHE A 9 0.99 14.69 -36.23
C PHE A 9 1.75 14.09 -35.03
N ALA A 10 2.92 14.65 -34.70
CA ALA A 10 3.71 14.27 -33.53
C ALA A 10 2.98 14.44 -32.18
N LYS A 11 2.17 15.51 -32.02
CA LYS A 11 1.38 15.72 -30.81
C LYS A 11 0.26 14.69 -30.68
N ARG A 12 -0.40 14.34 -31.80
CA ARG A 12 -1.43 13.30 -31.84
C ARG A 12 -0.85 11.93 -31.48
N GLN A 13 0.30 11.58 -32.04
CA GLN A 13 0.99 10.33 -31.71
C GLN A 13 1.38 10.25 -30.22
N LYS A 14 1.89 11.35 -29.65
CA LYS A 14 2.21 11.43 -28.22
C LYS A 14 0.98 11.28 -27.33
N GLU A 15 -0.16 11.82 -27.75
CA GLU A 15 -1.42 11.66 -27.03
C GLU A 15 -1.93 10.22 -27.07
N ILE A 16 -1.93 9.59 -28.25
CA ILE A 16 -2.31 8.18 -28.43
C ILE A 16 -1.46 7.28 -27.52
N ALA A 17 -0.13 7.44 -27.57
CA ALA A 17 0.78 6.66 -26.72
C ALA A 17 0.55 6.86 -25.22
N ARG A 18 0.14 8.06 -24.79
CA ARG A 18 -0.22 8.32 -23.39
C ARG A 18 -1.52 7.61 -23.02
N GLN A 19 -2.53 7.65 -23.89
CA GLN A 19 -3.81 6.98 -23.67
C GLN A 19 -3.63 5.45 -23.64
N GLU A 20 -2.86 4.88 -24.55
CA GLU A 20 -2.54 3.45 -24.59
C GLU A 20 -1.87 2.98 -23.29
N ARG A 21 -0.80 3.67 -22.85
CA ARG A 21 -0.14 3.37 -21.57
C ARG A 21 -1.07 3.48 -20.37
N ALA A 22 -2.01 4.42 -20.38
CA ALA A 22 -3.00 4.56 -19.32
C ALA A 22 -3.98 3.38 -19.31
N ARG A 23 -4.47 2.96 -20.48
CA ARG A 23 -5.34 1.78 -20.64
C ARG A 23 -4.64 0.49 -20.20
N GLU A 24 -3.39 0.29 -20.63
CA GLU A 24 -2.58 -0.87 -20.21
C GLU A 24 -2.38 -0.91 -18.69
N LYS A 25 -2.05 0.23 -18.06
CA LYS A 25 -1.91 0.30 -16.61
C LYS A 25 -3.23 0.02 -15.89
N ALA A 26 -4.35 0.49 -16.44
CA ALA A 26 -5.66 0.20 -15.88
C ALA A 26 -6.00 -1.29 -15.98
N ALA A 27 -5.78 -1.92 -17.14
CA ALA A 27 -5.94 -3.36 -17.35
C ALA A 27 -5.10 -4.16 -16.35
N LYS A 28 -3.79 -3.88 -16.25
CA LYS A 28 -2.90 -4.54 -15.27
C LYS A 28 -3.34 -4.36 -13.81
N ARG A 29 -3.97 -3.23 -13.47
CA ARG A 29 -4.50 -3.01 -12.12
C ARG A 29 -5.74 -3.88 -11.85
N VAL A 30 -6.61 -4.05 -12.85
CA VAL A 30 -7.78 -4.94 -12.75
C VAL A 30 -7.33 -6.39 -12.64
N GLU A 31 -6.45 -6.85 -13.54
CA GLU A 31 -5.85 -8.19 -13.49
C GLU A 31 -5.21 -8.46 -12.12
N ARG A 32 -4.42 -7.53 -11.58
CA ARG A 32 -3.82 -7.67 -10.24
C ARG A 32 -4.86 -7.75 -9.13
N LYS A 33 -5.97 -7.00 -9.22
CA LYS A 33 -7.04 -7.07 -8.22
C LYS A 33 -7.80 -8.38 -8.27
N GLU A 34 -7.97 -8.95 -9.46
CA GLU A 34 -8.66 -10.23 -9.65
C GLU A 34 -7.77 -11.41 -9.25
N THR A 35 -6.50 -11.40 -9.67
CA THR A 35 -5.51 -12.45 -9.36
C THR A 35 -5.06 -12.42 -7.91
N LYS A 36 -4.97 -11.24 -7.29
CA LYS A 36 -4.68 -11.13 -5.86
C LYS A 36 -5.92 -11.56 -5.10
N GLY A 37 -6.00 -12.85 -4.80
CA GLY A 37 -7.02 -13.41 -3.93
C GLY A 37 -7.15 -12.57 -2.66
N LYS A 38 -8.39 -12.32 -2.24
CA LYS A 38 -8.69 -11.67 -0.96
C LYS A 38 -8.29 -12.65 0.15
N LEU A 39 -7.02 -12.65 0.50
CA LEU A 39 -6.50 -13.39 1.65
C LEU A 39 -7.06 -12.70 2.90
N ASP A 40 -7.93 -13.41 3.60
CA ASP A 40 -8.35 -13.03 4.94
C ASP A 40 -7.14 -13.20 5.87
N ARG A 41 -6.44 -12.09 6.13
CA ARG A 41 -5.23 -12.08 6.95
C ARG A 41 -5.49 -12.53 8.39
N SER A 42 -6.73 -12.44 8.86
CA SER A 42 -7.14 -12.91 10.18
C SER A 42 -7.28 -14.43 10.29
N ALA A 43 -7.43 -15.13 9.16
CA ALA A 43 -7.59 -16.59 9.14
C ALA A 43 -6.27 -17.34 8.97
N LEU A 44 -5.16 -16.62 8.76
CA LEU A 44 -3.83 -17.22 8.70
C LEU A 44 -3.28 -17.44 10.12
N PRO A 45 -2.59 -18.58 10.37
CA PRO A 45 -1.81 -18.74 11.58
C PRO A 45 -0.87 -17.54 11.76
N GLU A 46 -0.85 -16.98 12.97
CA GLU A 46 0.04 -15.87 13.29
C GLU A 46 1.50 -16.33 13.16
N ASP A 47 2.34 -15.50 12.52
CA ASP A 47 3.74 -15.85 12.26
C ASP A 47 4.49 -15.91 13.61
N PRO A 48 5.17 -17.03 13.96
CA PRO A 48 5.89 -17.15 15.22
C PRO A 48 6.91 -16.03 15.44
N ASP A 49 7.48 -15.46 14.37
CA ASP A 49 8.45 -14.38 14.47
C ASP A 49 7.81 -13.01 14.77
N ILE A 50 6.52 -12.83 14.43
CA ILE A 50 5.82 -11.55 14.61
C ILE A 50 4.84 -11.56 15.80
N ALA A 51 4.45 -12.74 16.27
CA ALA A 51 3.50 -12.92 17.36
C ALA A 51 3.99 -12.20 18.63
N GLY A 52 3.11 -11.40 19.24
CA GLY A 52 3.41 -10.66 20.48
C GLY A 52 4.21 -9.36 20.30
N ILE A 53 4.62 -8.99 19.08
CA ILE A 53 5.22 -7.67 18.83
C ILE A 53 4.11 -6.62 18.82
N VAL A 54 4.16 -5.71 19.81
CA VAL A 54 3.25 -4.57 19.87
C VAL A 54 3.78 -3.47 18.94
N PRO A 55 3.02 -3.06 17.90
CA PRO A 55 3.44 -1.97 17.04
C PRO A 55 3.43 -0.66 17.82
N GLY A 56 4.57 0.03 17.86
CA GLY A 56 4.73 1.28 18.58
C GLY A 56 6.18 1.55 18.94
N PRO A 57 6.48 2.69 19.58
CA PRO A 57 7.76 2.87 20.25
C PRO A 57 7.93 1.81 21.33
N GLN A 58 9.14 1.28 21.48
CA GLN A 58 9.44 0.39 22.60
C GLN A 58 9.31 1.15 23.92
N PRO A 59 8.81 0.51 25.00
CA PRO A 59 8.66 1.16 26.30
C PRO A 59 10.01 1.67 26.80
N LEU A 60 10.01 2.80 27.51
CA LEU A 60 11.22 3.31 28.13
C LEU A 60 11.56 2.47 29.37
N PRO A 61 12.84 2.41 29.79
CA PRO A 61 13.23 1.60 30.94
C PRO A 61 12.48 1.92 32.24
N TYR A 62 12.05 3.18 32.41
CA TYR A 62 11.32 3.63 33.59
C TYR A 62 9.85 3.15 33.61
N ASP A 63 9.22 3.04 32.44
CA ASP A 63 7.82 2.60 32.33
C ASP A 63 7.67 1.14 32.79
N LEU A 64 8.69 0.31 32.54
CA LEU A 64 8.74 -1.10 32.94
C LEU A 64 8.77 -1.27 34.47
N LEU A 65 9.49 -0.39 35.18
CA LEU A 65 9.59 -0.41 36.64
C LEU A 65 8.25 -0.06 37.29
N GLU A 66 7.53 0.93 36.74
CA GLU A 66 6.21 1.32 37.23
C GLU A 66 5.13 0.24 37.01
N GLU A 67 5.29 -0.59 35.99
CA GLU A 67 4.36 -1.71 35.73
C GLU A 67 4.58 -2.89 36.69
N GLU A 68 5.81 -3.13 37.14
CA GLU A 68 6.10 -4.16 38.17
C GLU A 68 5.54 -3.77 39.53
N GLU A 69 5.65 -2.50 39.94
CA GLU A 69 5.13 -2.01 41.23
C GLU A 69 3.59 -2.03 41.32
N LYS A 70 2.91 -1.89 40.17
CA LYS A 70 1.44 -1.90 40.11
C LYS A 70 0.83 -3.30 40.09
N LYS A 71 1.63 -4.37 39.95
CA LYS A 71 1.11 -5.73 40.12
C LYS A 71 0.82 -5.99 41.60
N PRO A 72 -0.38 -6.49 41.97
CA PRO A 72 -0.63 -6.88 43.34
C PRO A 72 0.37 -7.96 43.77
N PRO A 73 0.85 -7.96 45.03
CA PRO A 73 1.70 -9.03 45.51
C PRO A 73 0.94 -10.36 45.36
N GLN A 74 1.59 -11.36 44.78
CA GLN A 74 1.05 -12.72 44.66
C GLN A 74 0.89 -13.39 46.03
#